data_AF-A0A1G5GXC9-F1
#
_entry.id   AF-A0A1G5GXC9-F1
#
_cell.length_a   1.000
_cell.length_b   1.000
_cell.length_c   1.000
_cell.angle_alpha   90.00
_cell.angle_beta   90.00
_cell.angle_gamma   90.00
#
_symmetry.space_group_name_H-M   'P 1'
#
loop_
_entity.id
_entity.type
_entity.pdbx_description
1 polymer ?
#
loop_
_entity_poly.entity_id
_entity_poly.type
_entity_poly.pdbx_seq_one_letter_code
_entity_poly.pdbx_strand_id
1 'polypeptide(L)'
;MSEATSFIRKAYEFNKNGFENAYNAMGSFQEQAEEVTLRLIGDNPLFPEPAKKIVKSGFDACKQGRESFKGQVTKSQKAFEDLLTTANL
;
A
#
# COMPACT_ATOMS: atom_id res chain seq x y z
N MET A 1 -7.71 -22.97 -23.94
CA MET A 1 -8.02 -22.54 -22.56
C MET A 1 -9.53 -22.65 -22.37
N SER A 2 -10.01 -23.17 -21.23
CA SER A 2 -11.46 -23.23 -20.95
C SER A 2 -12.02 -21.83 -20.61
N GLU A 3 -13.32 -21.61 -20.74
CA GLU A 3 -13.95 -20.35 -20.33
C GLU A 3 -13.74 -20.02 -18.85
N ALA A 4 -13.81 -21.04 -17.98
CA ALA A 4 -13.54 -20.92 -16.55
C ALA A 4 -12.11 -20.43 -16.29
N THR A 5 -11.15 -20.93 -17.07
CA THR A 5 -9.75 -20.52 -17.02
C THR A 5 -9.56 -19.03 -17.36
N SER A 6 -10.19 -18.57 -18.44
CA SER A 6 -10.20 -17.15 -18.83
C SER A 6 -10.83 -16.26 -17.75
N PHE A 7 -11.92 -16.73 -17.12
CA PHE A 7 -12.59 -15.98 -16.05
C PHE A 7 -11.68 -15.81 -14.83
N ILE A 8 -11.00 -16.87 -14.38
CA ILE A 8 -10.08 -16.82 -13.24
C ILE A 8 -8.97 -15.80 -13.48
N ARG A 9 -8.34 -15.82 -14.66
CA ARG A 9 -7.28 -14.86 -15.03
C ARG A 9 -7.78 -13.42 -14.99
N LYS A 10 -8.94 -13.14 -15.60
CA LYS A 10 -9.55 -11.79 -15.60
C LYS A 10 -9.89 -11.31 -14.20
N ALA A 11 -10.48 -12.17 -13.37
CA ALA A 11 -10.82 -11.85 -11.99
C ALA A 11 -9.56 -11.52 -11.15
N TYR A 12 -8.48 -12.28 -11.36
CA TYR A 12 -7.19 -12.02 -10.74
C TYR A 12 -6.59 -10.69 -11.18
N GLU A 13 -6.53 -10.42 -12.49
CA GLU A 13 -6.02 -9.15 -13.03
C GLU A 13 -6.82 -7.95 -12.50
N PHE A 14 -8.14 -8.06 -12.45
CA PHE A 14 -9.00 -7.03 -11.85
C PHE A 14 -8.62 -6.77 -10.39
N ASN A 15 -8.46 -7.83 -9.59
CA ASN A 15 -8.14 -7.69 -8.17
C ASN A 15 -6.74 -7.10 -7.96
N LYS A 16 -5.75 -7.53 -8.75
CA LYS A 16 -4.38 -7.00 -8.74
C LYS A 16 -4.36 -5.51 -9.07
N ASN A 17 -5.02 -5.11 -10.15
CA ASN A 17 -5.11 -3.70 -10.55
C ASN A 17 -5.86 -2.86 -9.50
N GLY A 18 -6.95 -3.39 -8.94
CA GLY A 18 -7.70 -2.74 -7.86
C GLY A 18 -6.83 -2.50 -6.63
N PHE A 19 -6.03 -3.48 -6.23
CA PHE A 19 -5.07 -3.35 -5.14
C PHE A 19 -4.00 -2.30 -5.43
N GLU A 20 -3.35 -2.34 -6.60
CA GLU A 20 -2.29 -1.40 -6.97
C GLU A 20 -2.81 0.05 -6.96
N ASN A 21 -4.00 0.28 -7.53
CA ASN A 21 -4.62 1.60 -7.54
C ASN A 21 -4.94 2.10 -6.13
N ALA A 22 -5.57 1.26 -5.30
CA ALA A 22 -5.91 1.62 -3.93
C ALA A 22 -4.65 1.89 -3.08
N TYR A 23 -3.62 1.07 -3.25
CA TYR A 23 -2.34 1.23 -2.57
C TYR A 23 -1.67 2.56 -2.92
N ASN A 24 -1.58 2.87 -4.22
CA ASN A 24 -0.95 4.10 -4.70
C ASN A 24 -1.73 5.33 -4.24
N ALA A 25 -3.07 5.30 -4.31
CA ALA A 25 -3.92 6.39 -3.82
C ALA A 25 -3.73 6.63 -2.32
N MET A 26 -3.70 5.57 -1.52
CA MET A 26 -3.44 5.64 -0.08
C MET A 26 -2.04 6.23 0.20
N GLY A 27 -1.00 5.76 -0.50
CA GLY A 27 0.37 6.25 -0.35
C GLY A 27 0.46 7.76 -0.59
N SER A 28 -0.09 8.24 -1.71
CA SER A 28 -0.14 9.66 -2.06
C SER A 28 -0.88 10.51 -1.02
N PHE A 29 -2.02 10.03 -0.51
CA PHE A 29 -2.78 10.76 0.50
C PHE A 29 -2.02 10.85 1.84
N GLN A 30 -1.38 9.74 2.26
CA GLN A 30 -0.56 9.73 3.47
C GLN A 30 0.64 10.68 3.38
N GLU A 31 1.30 10.75 2.22
CA GLU A 31 2.43 11.64 1.98
C GLU A 31 2.02 13.11 2.06
N GLN A 32 0.89 13.47 1.44
CA GLN A 32 0.34 14.83 1.54
C GLN A 32 -0.08 15.18 2.97
N ALA A 33 -0.74 14.26 3.68
CA ALA A 33 -1.15 14.47 5.06
C ALA A 33 0.06 14.68 5.99
N GLU A 34 1.14 13.92 5.79
CA GLU A 34 2.41 14.09 6.50
C GLU A 34 3.01 15.47 6.22
N GLU A 35 3.15 15.86 4.96
CA GLU A 35 3.72 17.15 4.57
C GLU A 35 2.96 18.31 5.23
N VAL A 36 1.62 18.32 5.11
CA VAL A 36 0.77 19.35 5.70
C VAL A 36 0.91 19.36 7.22
N THR A 37 0.89 18.20 7.86
CA THR A 37 1.01 18.11 9.32
C THR A 37 2.36 18.62 9.80
N LEU A 38 3.46 18.19 9.18
CA LEU A 38 4.81 18.62 9.54
C LEU A 38 5.00 20.12 9.32
N ARG A 39 4.43 20.69 8.26
CA ARG A 39 4.43 22.14 8.02
C ARG A 39 3.66 22.91 9.11
N LEU A 40 2.52 22.39 9.56
CA LEU A 40 1.69 23.03 10.60
C LEU A 40 2.34 23.03 11.99
N ILE A 41 3.14 21.99 12.30
CA ILE A 41 3.75 21.84 13.63
C ILE A 41 5.22 22.27 13.68
N GLY A 42 5.91 22.33 12.55
CA GLY A 42 7.37 22.55 12.47
C GLY A 42 7.82 23.84 13.14
N ASP A 43 7.21 24.97 12.77
CA ASP A 43 7.54 26.31 13.30
C ASP A 43 6.58 26.76 14.41
N ASN A 44 5.67 25.89 14.84
CA ASN A 44 4.61 26.26 15.77
C ASN A 44 5.11 26.19 17.23
N PRO A 45 5.16 27.33 17.95
CA PRO A 45 5.67 27.37 19.34
C PRO A 45 4.81 26.59 20.34
N LEU A 46 3.59 26.20 19.97
CA LEU A 46 2.72 25.35 20.80
C LEU A 46 3.08 23.85 20.72
N PHE A 47 3.97 23.46 19.81
CA PHE A 47 4.40 22.07 19.65
C PHE A 47 5.85 21.90 20.13
N PRO A 48 6.09 21.33 21.31
CA PRO A 48 7.44 21.06 21.78
C PRO A 48 8.08 19.92 20.99
N GLU A 49 9.41 19.89 20.92
CA GLU A 49 10.17 18.89 20.13
C GLU A 49 9.80 17.42 20.38
N PRO A 50 9.57 16.97 21.63
CA PRO A 50 9.12 15.60 21.88
C PRO A 50 7.80 15.26 21.16
N ALA A 51 6.86 16.20 21.08
CA ALA A 51 5.59 16.00 20.40
C ALA A 51 5.78 15.88 18.87
N LYS A 52 6.63 16.74 18.28
CA LYS A 52 6.97 16.67 16.85
C LYS A 52 7.60 15.31 16.49
N LYS A 53 8.49 14.80 17.36
CA LYS A 53 9.12 13.49 17.19
C LYS A 53 8.10 12.34 17.22
N ILE A 54 7.12 12.39 18.12
CA ILE A 54 6.05 11.39 18.19
C ILE A 54 5.22 11.39 16.90
N VAL A 55 4.82 12.57 16.41
CA VAL A 55 4.07 12.71 15.15
C VAL A 55 4.85 12.13 13.97
N LYS A 56 6.12 12.51 13.82
CA LYS A 56 6.98 11.96 12.75
C LYS A 56 7.11 10.44 12.85
N SER A 57 7.32 9.90 14.06
CA SER A 57 7.39 8.46 14.27
C SER A 57 6.09 7.74 13.89
N GLY A 58 4.94 8.38 14.08
CA GLY A 58 3.65 7.85 13.64
C GLY A 58 3.56 7.73 12.11
N PHE A 59 3.96 8.76 11.38
CA PHE A 59 4.03 8.71 9.91
C PHE A 59 5.02 7.67 9.39
N ASP A 60 6.20 7.58 10.01
CA ASP A 60 7.20 6.56 9.67
C ASP A 60 6.65 5.13 9.89
N ALA A 61 5.90 4.90 10.98
CA ALA A 61 5.24 3.62 11.24
C ALA A 61 4.14 3.31 10.20
N CYS A 62 3.34 4.30 9.81
CA CYS A 62 2.35 4.14 8.74
C CYS A 62 3.00 3.75 7.40
N LYS A 63 4.10 4.41 7.04
CA LYS A 63 4.91 4.08 5.85
C LYS A 63 5.45 2.66 5.92
N GLN A 64 6.06 2.26 7.03
CA GLN A 64 6.56 0.90 7.20
C GLN A 64 5.43 -0.14 7.12
N GLY A 65 4.28 0.15 7.74
CA GLY A 65 3.10 -0.71 7.73
C GLY A 65 2.58 -0.97 6.32
N ARG A 66 2.44 0.09 5.50
CA ARG A 66 2.00 -0.08 4.10
C ARG A 66 3.00 -0.85 3.26
N GLU A 67 4.31 -0.66 3.43
CA GLU A 67 5.31 -1.41 2.65
C GLU A 67 5.28 -2.90 3.01
N SER A 68 5.18 -3.22 4.31
CA SER A 68 5.01 -4.59 4.79
C SER A 68 3.73 -5.23 4.24
N PHE A 69 2.61 -4.51 4.25
CA PHE A 69 1.35 -4.98 3.69
C PHE A 69 1.45 -5.25 2.19
N LYS A 70 2.05 -4.32 1.42
CA LYS A 70 2.30 -4.52 -0.02
C LYS A 70 3.14 -5.76 -0.28
N GLY A 71 4.23 -5.94 0.47
CA GLY A 71 5.07 -7.13 0.35
C GLY A 71 4.32 -8.45 0.56
N GLN A 72 3.40 -8.48 1.53
CA GLN A 72 2.57 -9.68 1.78
C GLN A 72 1.57 -9.94 0.64
N VAL A 73 0.95 -8.89 0.11
CA VAL A 73 0.01 -9.00 -1.01
C VAL A 73 0.74 -9.42 -2.29
N THR A 74 1.87 -8.82 -2.63
CA THR A 74 2.65 -9.16 -3.83
C THR A 74 3.20 -10.58 -3.77
N LYS A 75 3.58 -11.07 -2.59
CA LYS A 75 3.96 -12.47 -2.39
C LYS A 75 2.80 -13.43 -2.71
N SER A 76 1.60 -13.11 -2.23
CA SER A 76 0.39 -13.91 -2.51
C SER A 76 0.00 -13.85 -3.98
N GLN A 77 0.08 -12.67 -4.59
CA GLN A 77 -0.14 -12.45 -6.02
C GLN A 77 0.81 -13.28 -6.88
N LYS A 78 2.10 -13.32 -6.52
CA LYS A 78 3.09 -14.14 -7.21
C LYS A 78 2.81 -15.63 -7.08
N ALA A 79 2.50 -16.11 -5.87
CA ALA A 79 2.15 -17.52 -5.66
C ALA A 79 0.94 -17.94 -6.51
N PHE A 80 -0.03 -17.03 -6.68
CA PHE A 80 -1.19 -17.28 -7.55
C PHE A 80 -0.80 -17.29 -9.04
N GLU A 81 0.03 -16.36 -9.51
CA GLU A 81 0.55 -16.35 -10.90
C GLU A 81 1.34 -17.63 -11.22
N ASP A 82 2.16 -18.09 -10.28
CA ASP A 82 2.93 -19.33 -10.40
C ASP A 82 1.98 -20.54 -10.50
N LEU A 83 0.87 -20.55 -9.73
CA LEU A 83 -0.17 -21.58 -9.81
C LEU A 83 -0.92 -21.55 -11.15
N LEU A 84 -1.32 -20.37 -11.63
CA LEU A 84 -1.98 -20.22 -12.93
C LEU A 84 -1.11 -20.74 -14.07
N THR A 85 0.21 -20.51 -13.98
CA THR A 85 1.19 -20.97 -14.96
C THR A 85 1.39 -22.48 -14.87
N THR A 86 1.60 -23.02 -13.67
CA THR A 86 1.88 -24.45 -13.44
C THR A 86 0.67 -25.32 -13.77
N ALA A 87 -0.54 -24.88 -13.43
CA ALA A 87 -1.76 -25.63 -13.66
C ALA A 87 -2.32 -25.49 -15.09
N ASN A 88 -1.64 -24.72 -15.96
CA ASN A 88 -2.14 -24.34 -17.29
C ASN A 88 -3.57 -23.76 -17.23
N LEU A 89 -3.85 -23.07 -16.11
CA LEU A 89 -5.04 -22.28 -15.88
C LEU A 89 -4.88 -20.90 -16.54
#